data_AF-K2BH83-F1
#
_entry.id   AF-K2BH83-F1
#
_cell.length_a   1.000
_cell.length_b   1.000
_cell.length_c   1.000
_cell.angle_alpha   90.00
_cell.angle_beta   90.00
_cell.angle_gamma   90.00
#
_symmetry.space_group_name_H-M   'P 1'
#
loop_
_entity.id
_entity.type
_entity.pdbx_description
1 polymer ?
#
loop_
_entity_poly.entity_id
_entity_poly.type
_entity_poly.pdbx_seq_one_letter_code
_entity_poly.pdbx_strand_id
1 'polypeptide(L)'
;MSKLHYPILVVLLLAAFFVRVYRTDELLRFYYDQGRDAMIISDMIRNIKPVLVGPTTGLAGLLRGPASYYTLAPAYLIGQGSPIIAAYWLQIISIIGLYFSYLISRKLFSPSAGLITVFLLGFSAHIVDLSRWLSEPPLTLTTVPVLLYGLIQIRTHHHQIFWWLITALLLGLNLQFEIASAIWFLPPIILLALVSKNYRPSLKTILISTLIFILTLLPQIIFDLRHDGIMRQAIIANFGQTANPSFGFDIASISRRLILYQDTLAYILAPYTPGLFYLVILLFLPLLWLRSIRRHLLIPLVFFLVPLLVLTFYIGNSGNFYSYYLITVFPIFLILIAGTLHYYFQDRFLAPLAIIVLVVFGFTNLPILKNFLNTGINGPNSITIKNQLDSLDWIYNQSKGQPFNVDIYVPPVIPYSYDYLFRWYGQKKFGYQPSDDPQSLTYLLFEVDPDSERFHQWYDSFNTQPIATASSGGVTVEFRSQLSTP
;
A
#
# COMPACT_ATOMS: atom_id res chain seq x y z
N MET A 1 -24.64 23.36 15.67
CA MET A 1 -23.60 22.84 14.74
C MET A 1 -24.09 23.00 13.32
N SER A 2 -23.39 23.76 12.45
CA SER A 2 -23.88 24.01 11.10
C SER A 2 -23.88 22.71 10.27
N LYS A 3 -25.00 22.41 9.61
CA LYS A 3 -25.17 21.25 8.73
C LYS A 3 -24.24 21.28 7.50
N LEU A 4 -23.50 22.38 7.30
CA LEU A 4 -22.63 22.66 6.14
C LEU A 4 -21.40 21.73 6.02
N HIS A 5 -20.96 21.11 7.12
CA HIS A 5 -19.78 20.24 7.10
C HIS A 5 -19.99 18.93 6.30
N TYR A 6 -21.22 18.39 6.30
CA TYR A 6 -21.51 17.13 5.62
C TYR A 6 -21.42 17.26 4.09
N PRO A 7 -22.01 18.29 3.45
CA PRO A 7 -21.79 18.55 2.02
C PRO A 7 -20.31 18.71 1.66
N ILE A 8 -19.54 19.46 2.45
CA ILE A 8 -18.09 19.65 2.18
C ILE A 8 -17.34 18.32 2.28
N LEU A 9 -17.65 17.51 3.30
CA LEU A 9 -17.06 16.18 3.45
C LEU A 9 -17.36 15.30 2.22
N VAL A 10 -18.61 15.29 1.76
CA VAL A 10 -19.00 14.50 0.57
C VAL A 10 -18.21 14.96 -0.66
N VAL A 11 -18.12 16.27 -0.90
CA VAL A 11 -17.33 16.82 -2.01
C VAL A 11 -15.86 16.42 -1.90
N LEU A 12 -15.25 16.53 -0.71
CA LEU A 12 -13.85 16.14 -0.50
C LEU A 12 -13.63 14.65 -0.73
N LEU A 13 -14.53 13.78 -0.26
CA LEU A 13 -14.43 12.33 -0.47
C LEU A 13 -14.62 11.96 -1.94
N LEU A 14 -15.57 12.58 -2.66
CA LEU A 14 -15.78 12.37 -4.09
C LEU A 14 -14.58 12.85 -4.92
N ALA A 15 -14.01 14.01 -4.59
CA ALA A 15 -12.82 14.52 -5.26
C ALA A 15 -11.58 13.64 -4.95
N ALA A 16 -11.41 13.20 -3.70
CA ALA A 16 -10.34 12.27 -3.32
C ALA A 16 -10.48 10.90 -4.02
N PHE A 17 -11.72 10.43 -4.21
CA PHE A 17 -12.04 9.23 -5.00
C PHE A 17 -11.69 9.42 -6.48
N PHE A 18 -12.11 10.54 -7.07
CA PHE A 18 -11.83 10.87 -8.46
C PHE A 18 -10.33 10.84 -8.75
N VAL A 19 -9.51 11.51 -7.92
CA VAL A 19 -8.04 11.55 -8.09
C VAL A 19 -7.40 10.14 -8.03
N ARG A 20 -8.03 9.20 -7.31
CA ARG A 20 -7.55 7.82 -7.19
C ARG A 20 -7.99 6.92 -8.34
N VAL A 21 -9.22 7.10 -8.84
CA VAL A 21 -9.81 6.30 -9.93
C VAL A 21 -9.41 6.77 -11.31
N TYR A 22 -9.29 8.08 -11.52
CA TYR A 22 -9.11 8.65 -12.85
C TYR A 22 -7.91 8.04 -13.58
N ARG A 23 -8.14 7.57 -14.81
CA ARG A 23 -7.16 6.91 -15.69
C ARG A 23 -6.45 5.71 -15.06
N THR A 24 -7.08 4.95 -14.16
CA THR A 24 -6.46 3.72 -13.62
C THR A 24 -6.32 2.64 -14.69
N ASP A 25 -7.27 2.55 -15.62
CA ASP A 25 -7.21 1.70 -16.80
C ASP A 25 -6.04 2.02 -17.74
N GLU A 26 -5.50 3.24 -17.65
CA GLU A 26 -4.31 3.65 -18.40
C GLU A 26 -3.03 3.57 -17.57
N LEU A 27 -3.04 4.12 -16.34
CA LEU A 27 -1.85 4.41 -15.54
C LEU A 27 -1.53 3.35 -14.48
N LEU A 28 -2.33 2.28 -14.36
CA LEU A 28 -2.07 1.24 -13.36
C LEU A 28 -0.68 0.63 -13.58
N ARG A 29 0.11 0.66 -12.52
CA ARG A 29 1.40 -0.02 -12.42
C ARG A 29 1.15 -1.51 -12.16
N PHE A 30 1.29 -2.32 -13.21
CA PHE A 30 1.03 -3.77 -13.16
C PHE A 30 2.32 -4.54 -13.43
N TYR A 31 3.15 -4.67 -12.39
CA TYR A 31 4.48 -5.27 -12.48
C TYR A 31 4.49 -6.71 -11.94
N TYR A 32 5.68 -7.21 -11.66
CA TYR A 32 5.94 -8.54 -11.09
C TYR A 32 5.00 -8.92 -9.94
N ASP A 33 4.92 -8.09 -8.89
CA ASP A 33 4.12 -8.41 -7.71
C ASP A 33 2.63 -8.46 -8.05
N GLN A 34 2.14 -7.48 -8.82
CA GLN A 34 0.73 -7.42 -9.22
C GLN A 34 0.35 -8.60 -10.10
N GLY A 35 1.22 -9.00 -11.03
CA GLY A 35 1.04 -10.17 -11.88
C GLY A 35 1.01 -11.47 -11.07
N ARG A 36 1.98 -11.66 -10.16
CA ARG A 36 2.04 -12.82 -9.26
C ARG A 36 0.75 -12.94 -8.45
N ASP A 37 0.34 -11.85 -7.81
CA ASP A 37 -0.83 -11.83 -6.95
C ASP A 37 -2.10 -12.11 -7.76
N ALA A 38 -2.21 -11.56 -8.97
CA ALA A 38 -3.32 -11.81 -9.88
C ALA A 38 -3.39 -13.28 -10.33
N MET A 39 -2.25 -13.92 -10.63
CA MET A 39 -2.18 -15.34 -10.94
C MET A 39 -2.64 -16.20 -9.77
N ILE A 40 -2.11 -15.95 -8.56
CA ILE A 40 -2.49 -16.68 -7.34
C ILE A 40 -3.99 -16.53 -7.07
N ILE A 41 -4.52 -15.32 -7.15
CA ILE A 41 -5.95 -15.06 -6.94
C ILE A 41 -6.79 -15.76 -8.02
N SER A 42 -6.37 -15.71 -9.28
CA SER A 42 -7.08 -16.40 -10.37
C SER A 42 -7.10 -17.91 -10.18
N ASP A 43 -6.00 -18.51 -9.71
CA ASP A 43 -5.93 -19.94 -9.45
C ASP A 43 -6.74 -20.33 -8.21
N MET A 44 -6.73 -19.49 -7.18
CA MET A 44 -7.58 -19.66 -6.00
C MET A 44 -9.06 -19.68 -6.38
N ILE A 45 -9.50 -18.75 -7.24
CA ILE A 45 -10.88 -18.68 -7.72
C ILE A 45 -11.22 -19.86 -8.62
N ARG A 46 -10.39 -20.15 -9.64
CA ARG A 46 -10.66 -21.20 -10.63
C ARG A 46 -10.68 -22.60 -10.02
N ASN A 47 -9.76 -22.87 -9.10
CA ASN A 47 -9.59 -24.20 -8.51
C ASN A 47 -10.33 -24.35 -7.18
N ILE A 48 -11.02 -23.31 -6.69
CA ILE A 48 -11.68 -23.27 -5.39
C ILE A 48 -10.71 -23.74 -4.28
N LYS A 49 -9.47 -23.26 -4.36
CA LYS A 49 -8.36 -23.69 -3.50
C LYS A 49 -7.80 -22.50 -2.72
N PRO A 50 -8.28 -22.26 -1.49
CA PRO A 50 -7.77 -21.18 -0.65
C PRO A 50 -6.27 -21.33 -0.38
N VAL A 51 -5.57 -20.20 -0.36
CA VAL A 51 -4.13 -20.15 -0.04
C VAL A 51 -3.92 -19.81 1.43
N LEU A 52 -2.87 -20.39 2.01
CA LEU A 52 -2.61 -20.25 3.44
C LEU A 52 -1.66 -19.09 3.78
N VAL A 53 -0.96 -18.57 2.77
CA VAL A 53 0.06 -17.52 2.90
C VAL A 53 -0.06 -16.50 1.77
N GLY A 54 0.38 -15.28 2.07
CA GLY A 54 0.55 -14.17 1.15
C GLY A 54 1.98 -14.11 0.60
N PRO A 55 2.38 -12.95 0.05
CA PRO A 55 3.71 -12.77 -0.49
C PRO A 55 4.79 -12.72 0.60
N THR A 56 6.06 -12.73 0.18
CA THR A 56 7.21 -12.65 1.10
C THR A 56 7.23 -11.31 1.86
N THR A 57 7.80 -11.32 3.06
CA THR A 57 8.04 -10.09 3.82
C THR A 57 9.48 -9.62 3.65
N GLY A 58 9.81 -8.43 4.19
CA GLY A 58 11.20 -8.00 4.36
C GLY A 58 11.97 -8.76 5.45
N LEU A 59 11.32 -9.69 6.16
CA LEU A 59 11.95 -10.61 7.11
C LEU A 59 12.17 -11.94 6.40
N ALA A 60 13.43 -12.33 6.22
CA ALA A 60 13.79 -13.55 5.49
C ALA A 60 13.11 -14.78 6.12
N GLY A 61 12.49 -15.62 5.27
CA GLY A 61 11.78 -16.83 5.69
C GLY A 61 10.39 -16.59 6.29
N LEU A 62 9.96 -15.34 6.47
CA LEU A 62 8.62 -15.02 6.97
C LEU A 62 7.70 -14.59 5.83
N LEU A 63 6.58 -15.30 5.69
CA LEU A 63 5.53 -15.01 4.71
C LEU A 63 4.39 -14.20 5.34
N ARG A 64 3.79 -13.30 4.55
CA ARG A 64 2.57 -12.59 4.94
C ARG A 64 1.39 -13.57 5.02
N GLY A 65 0.30 -13.13 5.62
CA GLY A 65 -0.95 -13.87 5.58
C GLY A 65 -1.73 -13.60 4.29
N PRO A 66 -2.70 -14.45 3.94
CA PRO A 66 -3.44 -14.39 2.67
C PRO A 66 -4.54 -13.32 2.62
N ALA A 67 -4.69 -12.47 3.64
CA ALA A 67 -5.78 -11.50 3.73
C ALA A 67 -5.85 -10.54 2.52
N SER A 68 -4.72 -10.15 1.92
CA SER A 68 -4.72 -9.28 0.75
C SER A 68 -5.35 -9.97 -0.46
N TYR A 69 -5.01 -11.23 -0.69
CA TYR A 69 -5.60 -12.07 -1.74
C TYR A 69 -7.10 -12.26 -1.52
N TYR A 70 -7.54 -12.57 -0.30
CA TYR A 70 -8.97 -12.72 0.01
C TYR A 70 -9.75 -11.41 -0.14
N THR A 71 -9.13 -10.27 0.15
CA THR A 71 -9.76 -8.95 -0.02
C THR A 71 -9.91 -8.60 -1.50
N LEU A 72 -8.97 -9.02 -2.35
CA LEU A 72 -8.99 -8.76 -3.79
C LEU A 72 -9.81 -9.77 -4.59
N ALA A 73 -9.97 -11.00 -4.10
CA ALA A 73 -10.65 -12.07 -4.82
C ALA A 73 -12.08 -11.73 -5.28
N PRO A 74 -12.95 -11.10 -4.46
CA PRO A 74 -14.27 -10.66 -4.94
C PRO A 74 -14.18 -9.69 -6.12
N ALA A 75 -13.18 -8.81 -6.14
CA ALA A 75 -13.01 -7.85 -7.23
C ALA A 75 -12.54 -8.53 -8.52
N TYR A 76 -11.61 -9.48 -8.42
CA TYR A 76 -11.23 -10.32 -9.56
C TYR A 76 -12.38 -11.19 -10.06
N LEU A 77 -13.24 -11.70 -9.18
CA LEU A 77 -14.41 -12.47 -9.58
C LEU A 77 -15.44 -11.61 -10.34
N ILE A 78 -15.84 -10.47 -9.76
CA ILE A 78 -16.79 -9.52 -10.38
C ILE A 78 -16.21 -8.93 -11.67
N GLY A 79 -14.93 -8.59 -11.66
CA GLY A 79 -14.19 -8.04 -12.80
C GLY A 79 -13.80 -9.08 -13.85
N GLN A 80 -14.19 -10.35 -13.68
CA GLN A 80 -13.84 -11.46 -14.57
C GLN A 80 -12.34 -11.49 -14.90
N GLY A 81 -11.51 -11.47 -13.85
CA GLY A 81 -10.05 -11.43 -13.95
C GLY A 81 -9.43 -10.04 -14.14
N SER A 82 -10.20 -8.95 -14.20
CA SER A 82 -9.61 -7.64 -14.48
C SER A 82 -8.81 -7.07 -13.30
N PRO A 83 -7.49 -6.81 -13.45
CA PRO A 83 -6.69 -6.15 -12.42
C PRO A 83 -7.06 -4.66 -12.28
N ILE A 84 -7.65 -4.06 -13.32
CA ILE A 84 -8.17 -2.69 -13.30
C ILE A 84 -9.36 -2.59 -12.33
N ILE A 85 -10.30 -3.55 -12.40
CA ILE A 85 -11.43 -3.61 -11.45
C ILE A 85 -10.93 -3.88 -10.03
N ALA A 86 -9.92 -4.73 -9.86
CA ALA A 86 -9.28 -4.96 -8.57
C ALA A 86 -8.62 -3.68 -8.00
N ALA A 87 -8.01 -2.86 -8.85
CA ALA A 87 -7.46 -1.57 -8.44
C ALA A 87 -8.57 -0.58 -8.01
N TYR A 88 -9.67 -0.48 -8.77
CA TYR A 88 -10.83 0.33 -8.36
C TYR A 88 -11.42 -0.11 -7.02
N TRP A 89 -11.49 -1.41 -6.77
CA TRP A 89 -11.94 -1.96 -5.50
C TRP A 89 -11.09 -1.48 -4.31
N LEU A 90 -9.76 -1.54 -4.41
CA LEU A 90 -8.87 -1.01 -3.36
C LEU A 90 -9.04 0.50 -3.16
N GLN A 91 -9.21 1.25 -4.25
CA GLN A 91 -9.39 2.69 -4.17
C GLN A 91 -10.71 3.05 -3.47
N ILE A 92 -11.80 2.30 -3.69
CA ILE A 92 -13.06 2.42 -2.93
C ILE A 92 -12.81 2.16 -1.44
N ILE A 93 -12.09 1.08 -1.10
CA ILE A 93 -11.74 0.77 0.29
C ILE A 93 -10.96 1.93 0.93
N SER A 94 -10.02 2.54 0.20
CA SER A 94 -9.22 3.66 0.71
C SER A 94 -10.06 4.88 1.13
N ILE A 95 -11.22 5.12 0.50
CA ILE A 95 -12.15 6.19 0.88
C ILE A 95 -12.80 5.93 2.25
N ILE A 96 -12.99 4.66 2.61
CA ILE A 96 -13.43 4.28 3.97
C ILE A 96 -12.37 4.74 4.98
N GLY A 97 -11.08 4.55 4.68
CA GLY A 97 -9.98 5.06 5.51
C GLY A 97 -10.03 6.58 5.73
N LEU A 98 -10.29 7.35 4.67
CA LEU A 98 -10.47 8.80 4.76
C LEU A 98 -11.66 9.18 5.63
N TYR A 99 -12.79 8.50 5.48
CA TYR A 99 -13.99 8.75 6.27
C TYR A 99 -13.77 8.44 7.76
N PHE A 100 -13.13 7.32 8.10
CA PHE A 100 -12.80 7.03 9.51
C PHE A 100 -11.78 8.02 10.08
N SER A 101 -10.84 8.52 9.27
CA SER A 101 -9.91 9.59 9.67
C SER A 101 -10.65 10.91 9.97
N TYR A 102 -11.69 11.24 9.19
CA TYR A 102 -12.62 12.34 9.51
C TYR A 102 -13.31 12.11 10.85
N LEU A 103 -13.86 10.92 11.09
CA LEU A 103 -14.58 10.60 12.33
C LEU A 103 -13.69 10.71 13.56
N ILE A 104 -12.44 10.22 13.47
CA ILE A 104 -11.43 10.37 14.52
C ILE A 104 -11.20 11.85 14.82
N SER A 105 -10.85 12.62 13.80
CA SER A 105 -10.48 14.04 13.94
C SER A 105 -11.65 14.89 14.44
N ARG A 106 -12.87 14.60 13.96
CA ARG A 106 -14.11 15.22 14.43
C ARG A 106 -14.33 14.98 15.91
N LYS A 107 -14.06 13.75 16.38
CA LYS A 107 -14.28 13.35 17.76
C LYS A 107 -13.21 13.87 18.71
N LEU A 108 -11.95 13.90 18.26
CA LEU A 108 -10.82 14.36 19.07
C LEU A 108 -10.72 15.88 19.14
N PHE A 109 -11.10 16.58 18.07
CA PHE A 109 -10.89 18.02 17.92
C PHE A 109 -12.18 18.74 17.54
N SER A 110 -12.59 18.66 16.27
CA SER A 110 -13.77 19.36 15.74
C SER A 110 -14.13 18.91 14.32
N PRO A 111 -15.36 19.17 13.84
CA PRO A 111 -15.74 18.89 12.45
C PRO A 111 -14.80 19.54 11.42
N SER A 112 -14.30 20.76 11.67
CA SER A 112 -13.33 21.43 10.79
C SER A 112 -11.98 20.72 10.77
N ALA A 113 -11.49 20.22 11.91
CA ALA A 113 -10.28 19.38 11.93
C ALA A 113 -10.50 18.11 11.10
N GLY A 114 -11.70 17.52 11.16
CA GLY A 114 -12.07 16.41 10.28
C GLY A 114 -11.97 16.75 8.80
N LEU A 115 -12.50 17.89 8.36
CA LEU A 115 -12.40 18.31 6.96
C LEU A 115 -10.94 18.55 6.54
N ILE A 116 -10.14 19.17 7.42
CA ILE A 116 -8.70 19.35 7.18
C ILE A 116 -8.00 18.00 7.04
N THR A 117 -8.29 17.02 7.90
CA THR A 117 -7.73 15.66 7.80
C THR A 117 -8.02 15.01 6.45
N VAL A 118 -9.27 15.09 5.97
CA VAL A 118 -9.65 14.53 4.67
C VAL A 118 -8.97 15.28 3.52
N PHE A 119 -8.81 16.61 3.64
CA PHE A 119 -8.04 17.36 2.65
C PHE A 119 -6.57 16.92 2.61
N LEU A 120 -5.90 16.82 3.77
CA LEU A 120 -4.50 16.41 3.84
C LEU A 120 -4.28 14.97 3.35
N LEU A 121 -5.09 14.01 3.80
CA LEU A 121 -4.97 12.60 3.37
C LEU A 121 -5.48 12.36 1.94
N GLY A 122 -6.54 13.07 1.56
CA GLY A 122 -7.20 12.94 0.26
C GLY A 122 -6.36 13.47 -0.90
N PHE A 123 -5.54 14.49 -0.65
CA PHE A 123 -4.78 15.20 -1.68
C PHE A 123 -3.27 15.24 -1.46
N SER A 124 -2.72 14.48 -0.51
CA SER A 124 -1.26 14.27 -0.43
C SER A 124 -0.82 13.41 -1.61
N ALA A 125 0.12 13.90 -2.42
CA ALA A 125 0.55 13.22 -3.64
C ALA A 125 1.11 11.82 -3.35
N HIS A 126 1.89 11.69 -2.27
CA HIS A 126 2.46 10.41 -1.85
C HIS A 126 1.39 9.41 -1.38
N ILE A 127 0.42 9.87 -0.58
CA ILE A 127 -0.66 8.99 -0.07
C ILE A 127 -1.60 8.56 -1.21
N VAL A 128 -1.86 9.45 -2.17
CA VAL A 128 -2.61 9.09 -3.39
C VAL A 128 -1.85 8.02 -4.17
N ASP A 129 -0.55 8.17 -4.39
CA ASP A 129 0.29 7.18 -5.10
C ASP A 129 0.22 5.80 -4.42
N LEU A 130 0.43 5.77 -3.09
CA LEU A 130 0.30 4.53 -2.29
C LEU A 130 -1.10 3.93 -2.35
N SER A 131 -2.15 4.75 -2.39
CA SER A 131 -3.53 4.26 -2.50
C SER A 131 -3.90 3.72 -3.88
N ARG A 132 -3.13 4.07 -4.91
CA ARG A 132 -3.28 3.56 -6.29
C ARG A 132 -2.43 2.31 -6.56
N TRP A 133 -1.56 1.93 -5.62
CA TRP A 133 -0.78 0.72 -5.71
C TRP A 133 -1.69 -0.51 -5.49
N LEU A 134 -1.80 -1.37 -6.51
CA LEU A 134 -2.50 -2.66 -6.43
C LEU A 134 -1.71 -3.64 -5.56
N SER A 135 -1.79 -3.45 -4.25
CA SER A 135 -1.05 -4.19 -3.21
C SER A 135 -1.70 -3.88 -1.84
N GLU A 136 -1.06 -4.24 -0.74
CA GLU A 136 -1.48 -4.02 0.65
C GLU A 136 -1.58 -2.54 1.12
N PRO A 137 -0.80 -1.56 0.61
CA PRO A 137 -0.81 -0.20 1.11
C PRO A 137 -2.18 0.48 1.27
N PRO A 138 -3.12 0.40 0.30
CA PRO A 138 -4.46 0.99 0.45
C PRO A 138 -5.27 0.34 1.58
N LEU A 139 -5.05 -0.96 1.84
CA LEU A 139 -5.69 -1.69 2.94
C LEU A 139 -5.17 -1.17 4.28
N THR A 140 -3.84 -1.03 4.44
CA THR A 140 -3.23 -0.47 5.66
C THR A 140 -3.69 0.96 5.93
N LEU A 141 -3.73 1.82 4.90
CA LEU A 141 -4.26 3.19 4.99
C LEU A 141 -5.74 3.24 5.41
N THR A 142 -6.47 2.13 5.30
CA THR A 142 -7.86 2.00 5.74
C THR A 142 -7.98 1.37 7.11
N THR A 143 -7.33 0.22 7.32
CA THR A 143 -7.47 -0.56 8.55
C THR A 143 -6.86 0.12 9.76
N VAL A 144 -5.82 0.94 9.59
CA VAL A 144 -5.24 1.71 10.72
C VAL A 144 -6.21 2.78 11.25
N PRO A 145 -6.80 3.67 10.43
CA PRO A 145 -7.85 4.57 10.89
C PRO A 145 -9.03 3.86 11.54
N VAL A 146 -9.51 2.74 10.97
CA VAL A 146 -10.64 2.01 11.57
C VAL A 146 -10.25 1.41 12.92
N LEU A 147 -9.04 0.88 13.06
CA LEU A 147 -8.51 0.35 14.33
C LEU A 147 -8.42 1.45 15.39
N LEU A 148 -7.83 2.59 15.05
CA LEU A 148 -7.73 3.74 15.96
C LEU A 148 -9.09 4.28 16.37
N TYR A 149 -10.04 4.34 15.43
CA TYR A 149 -11.39 4.73 15.75
C TYR A 149 -12.02 3.73 16.74
N GLY A 150 -11.86 2.43 16.51
CA GLY A 150 -12.30 1.39 17.45
C GLY A 150 -11.76 1.60 18.86
N LEU A 151 -10.47 1.88 19.01
CA LEU A 151 -9.85 2.21 20.30
C LEU A 151 -10.48 3.45 20.95
N ILE A 152 -10.69 4.52 20.20
CA ILE A 152 -11.35 5.73 20.71
C ILE A 152 -12.79 5.44 21.17
N GLN A 153 -13.48 4.51 20.50
CA GLN A 153 -14.85 4.15 20.83
C GLN A 153 -15.00 3.31 22.08
N ILE A 154 -14.02 2.45 22.40
CA ILE A 154 -13.97 1.67 23.66
C ILE A 154 -14.11 2.60 24.87
N ARG A 155 -13.42 3.74 24.85
CA ARG A 155 -13.46 4.71 25.95
C ARG A 155 -14.83 5.33 26.20
N THR A 156 -15.65 5.46 25.16
CA THR A 156 -16.81 6.36 25.15
C THR A 156 -18.17 5.67 25.07
N HIS A 157 -18.22 4.37 24.76
CA HIS A 157 -19.48 3.66 24.52
C HIS A 157 -19.72 2.52 25.50
N HIS A 158 -20.99 2.23 25.78
CA HIS A 158 -21.43 1.11 26.59
C HIS A 158 -21.15 -0.26 25.93
N HIS A 159 -21.09 -0.34 24.59
CA HIS A 159 -20.81 -1.57 23.84
C HIS A 159 -19.30 -1.80 23.62
N GLN A 160 -18.51 -1.79 24.70
CA GLN A 160 -17.05 -1.92 24.61
C GLN A 160 -16.60 -3.22 23.93
N ILE A 161 -17.35 -4.33 24.13
CA ILE A 161 -17.02 -5.63 23.55
C ILE A 161 -16.90 -5.55 22.01
N PHE A 162 -17.88 -4.94 21.33
CA PHE A 162 -17.87 -4.83 19.87
C PHE A 162 -16.60 -4.14 19.36
N TRP A 163 -16.20 -3.04 19.99
CA TRP A 163 -15.01 -2.29 19.59
C TRP A 163 -13.70 -3.02 19.91
N TRP A 164 -13.65 -3.81 20.98
CA TRP A 164 -12.54 -4.73 21.24
C TRP A 164 -12.43 -5.81 20.16
N LEU A 165 -13.54 -6.40 19.72
CA LEU A 165 -13.55 -7.41 18.65
C LEU A 165 -13.06 -6.82 17.32
N ILE A 166 -13.55 -5.62 16.96
CA ILE A 166 -13.09 -4.90 15.76
C ILE A 166 -11.60 -4.57 15.84
N THR A 167 -11.12 -4.09 17.00
CA THR A 167 -9.70 -3.79 17.21
C THR A 167 -8.84 -5.05 17.04
N ALA A 168 -9.26 -6.18 17.61
CA ALA A 168 -8.55 -7.44 17.50
C ALA A 168 -8.50 -7.99 16.06
N LEU A 169 -9.63 -7.94 15.35
CA LEU A 169 -9.71 -8.29 13.93
C LEU A 169 -8.75 -7.44 13.10
N LEU A 170 -8.83 -6.12 13.23
CA LEU A 170 -8.02 -5.20 12.44
C LEU A 170 -6.55 -5.29 12.80
N LEU A 171 -6.21 -5.55 14.06
CA LEU A 171 -4.82 -5.77 14.46
C LEU A 171 -4.25 -6.97 13.71
N GLY A 172 -4.96 -8.10 13.71
CA GLY A 172 -4.58 -9.30 12.97
C GLY A 172 -4.47 -9.09 11.46
N LEU A 173 -5.40 -8.34 10.86
CA LEU A 173 -5.32 -7.98 9.43
C LEU A 173 -4.13 -7.06 9.12
N ASN A 174 -3.86 -6.05 9.95
CA ASN A 174 -2.71 -5.15 9.76
C ASN A 174 -1.38 -5.92 9.86
N LEU A 175 -1.28 -6.99 10.66
CA LEU A 175 -0.09 -7.86 10.67
C LEU A 175 0.11 -8.59 9.34
N GLN A 176 -0.95 -8.84 8.58
CA GLN A 176 -0.84 -9.46 7.25
C GLN A 176 -0.50 -8.43 6.18
N PHE A 177 -1.00 -7.19 6.31
CA PHE A 177 -0.77 -6.13 5.33
C PHE A 177 0.57 -5.42 5.49
N GLU A 178 1.02 -5.18 6.72
CA GLU A 178 2.27 -4.47 6.99
C GLU A 178 2.89 -4.89 8.33
N ILE A 179 3.40 -6.12 8.39
CA ILE A 179 3.91 -6.72 9.63
C ILE A 179 5.01 -5.91 10.31
N ALA A 180 5.93 -5.30 9.52
CA ALA A 180 7.12 -4.64 10.04
C ALA A 180 6.75 -3.48 10.97
N SER A 181 5.64 -2.82 10.68
CA SER A 181 5.15 -1.66 11.41
C SER A 181 3.98 -1.99 12.34
N ALA A 182 3.01 -2.80 11.89
CA ALA A 182 1.78 -3.08 12.61
C ALA A 182 1.96 -3.90 13.89
N ILE A 183 3.00 -4.73 13.99
CA ILE A 183 3.29 -5.53 15.19
C ILE A 183 3.49 -4.65 16.42
N TRP A 184 3.97 -3.42 16.24
CA TRP A 184 4.23 -2.47 17.31
C TRP A 184 2.97 -1.79 17.86
N PHE A 185 1.79 -2.09 17.31
CA PHE A 185 0.51 -1.72 17.93
C PHE A 185 0.10 -2.67 19.06
N LEU A 186 0.65 -3.88 19.15
CA LEU A 186 0.33 -4.81 20.24
C LEU A 186 0.70 -4.26 21.64
N PRO A 187 1.95 -3.81 21.90
CA PRO A 187 2.32 -3.30 23.22
C PRO A 187 1.42 -2.16 23.74
N PRO A 188 1.11 -1.10 22.97
CA PRO A 188 0.25 -0.04 23.46
C PRO A 188 -1.20 -0.48 23.68
N ILE A 189 -1.75 -1.40 22.88
CA ILE A 189 -3.09 -1.97 23.13
C ILE A 189 -3.12 -2.74 24.45
N ILE A 190 -2.12 -3.59 24.70
CA ILE A 190 -2.00 -4.37 25.94
C ILE A 190 -1.85 -3.44 27.13
N LEU A 191 -0.96 -2.45 27.06
CA LEU A 191 -0.76 -1.47 28.14
C LEU A 191 -2.03 -0.67 28.43
N LEU A 192 -2.77 -0.23 27.41
CA LEU A 192 -4.06 0.44 27.59
C LEU A 192 -5.06 -0.47 28.33
N ALA A 193 -5.14 -1.73 27.93
CA ALA A 193 -6.04 -2.71 28.54
C ALA A 193 -5.72 -3.00 30.02
N LEU A 194 -4.45 -3.02 30.40
CA LEU A 194 -4.00 -3.30 31.76
C LEU A 194 -4.13 -2.09 32.69
N VAL A 195 -3.62 -0.94 32.23
CA VAL A 195 -3.42 0.24 33.08
C VAL A 195 -4.66 1.11 33.18
N SER A 196 -5.41 1.28 32.09
CA SER A 196 -6.51 2.25 32.08
C SER A 196 -7.85 1.59 32.38
N LYS A 197 -8.51 2.00 33.48
CA LYS A 197 -9.84 1.50 33.87
C LYS A 197 -10.89 1.58 32.75
N ASN A 198 -10.83 2.63 31.93
CA ASN A 198 -11.76 2.82 30.80
C ASN A 198 -11.55 1.86 29.62
N TYR A 199 -10.46 1.09 29.64
CA TYR A 199 -10.10 0.12 28.60
C TYR A 199 -9.92 -1.27 29.19
N ARG A 200 -10.37 -1.56 30.42
CA ARG A 200 -10.23 -2.91 30.97
C ARG A 200 -11.30 -3.83 30.38
N PRO A 201 -10.98 -4.73 29.43
CA PRO A 201 -11.97 -5.67 28.91
C PRO A 201 -12.38 -6.70 29.98
N SER A 202 -13.60 -7.20 29.90
CA SER A 202 -14.00 -8.38 30.68
C SER A 202 -13.27 -9.63 30.18
N LEU A 203 -13.16 -10.67 31.01
CA LEU A 203 -12.54 -11.95 30.61
C LEU A 203 -13.17 -12.52 29.33
N LYS A 204 -14.50 -12.48 29.23
CA LYS A 204 -15.24 -12.86 28.01
C LYS A 204 -14.76 -12.07 26.78
N THR A 205 -14.57 -10.76 26.93
CA THR A 205 -14.09 -9.89 25.85
C THR A 205 -12.66 -10.24 25.45
N ILE A 206 -11.78 -10.51 26.42
CA ILE A 206 -10.40 -10.95 26.16
C ILE A 206 -10.41 -12.25 25.36
N LEU A 207 -11.13 -13.28 25.84
CA LEU A 207 -11.15 -14.59 25.19
C LEU A 207 -11.67 -14.53 23.75
N ILE A 208 -12.79 -13.82 23.50
CA ILE A 208 -13.35 -13.69 22.15
C ILE A 208 -12.44 -12.83 21.26
N SER A 209 -11.86 -11.75 21.78
CA SER A 209 -10.94 -10.89 21.01
C SER A 209 -9.68 -11.66 20.61
N THR A 210 -9.10 -12.41 21.55
CA THR A 210 -7.94 -13.28 21.29
C THR A 210 -8.27 -14.35 20.26
N LEU A 211 -9.45 -14.98 20.36
CA LEU A 211 -9.90 -15.95 19.37
C LEU A 211 -10.01 -15.31 17.98
N ILE A 212 -10.65 -14.14 17.85
CA ILE A 212 -10.77 -13.41 16.57
C ILE A 212 -9.39 -13.09 16.00
N PHE A 213 -8.48 -12.57 16.83
CA PHE A 213 -7.11 -12.27 16.42
C PHE A 213 -6.38 -13.53 15.92
N ILE A 214 -6.43 -14.63 16.66
CA ILE A 214 -5.82 -15.91 16.25
C ILE A 214 -6.45 -16.43 14.96
N LEU A 215 -7.76 -16.32 14.79
CA LEU A 215 -8.45 -16.74 13.57
C LEU A 215 -7.94 -16.00 12.31
N THR A 216 -7.51 -14.74 12.44
CA THR A 216 -6.89 -14.04 11.30
C THR A 216 -5.54 -14.66 10.91
N LEU A 217 -4.77 -15.14 11.89
CA LEU A 217 -3.44 -15.74 11.68
C LEU A 217 -3.50 -17.25 11.42
N LEU A 218 -4.67 -17.86 11.58
CA LEU A 218 -4.89 -19.30 11.42
C LEU A 218 -4.37 -19.86 10.10
N PRO A 219 -4.53 -19.20 8.93
CA PRO A 219 -3.95 -19.70 7.67
C PRO A 219 -2.43 -19.88 7.75
N GLN A 220 -1.70 -18.89 8.27
CA GLN A 220 -0.25 -18.95 8.43
C GLN A 220 0.17 -20.01 9.45
N ILE A 221 -0.59 -20.16 10.54
CA ILE A 221 -0.36 -21.22 11.54
C ILE A 221 -0.50 -22.60 10.91
N ILE A 222 -1.56 -22.82 10.12
CA ILE A 222 -1.77 -24.09 9.40
C ILE A 222 -0.66 -24.32 8.38
N PHE A 223 -0.23 -23.28 7.67
CA PHE A 223 0.90 -23.36 6.74
C PHE A 223 2.17 -23.81 7.47
N ASP A 224 2.55 -23.13 8.55
CA ASP A 224 3.75 -23.44 9.33
C ASP A 224 3.75 -24.89 9.85
N LEU A 225 2.58 -25.38 10.30
CA LEU A 225 2.42 -26.78 10.73
C LEU A 225 2.56 -27.80 9.59
N ARG A 226 2.26 -27.43 8.35
CA ARG A 226 2.36 -28.29 7.15
C ARG A 226 3.74 -28.26 6.48
N HIS A 227 4.60 -27.32 6.88
CA HIS A 227 5.89 -27.08 6.24
C HIS A 227 7.00 -27.03 7.32
N ASP A 228 7.03 -28.04 8.21
CA ASP A 228 8.10 -28.29 9.17
C ASP A 228 8.49 -27.09 10.09
N GLY A 229 7.57 -26.16 10.29
CA GLY A 229 7.84 -24.98 11.10
C GLY A 229 8.74 -23.93 10.42
N ILE A 230 8.76 -23.81 9.09
CA ILE A 230 9.66 -22.85 8.42
C ILE A 230 9.45 -21.39 8.89
N MET A 231 8.22 -20.97 9.18
CA MET A 231 7.95 -19.60 9.64
C MET A 231 8.34 -19.42 11.10
N ARG A 232 8.09 -20.39 11.98
CA ARG A 232 8.53 -20.28 13.39
C ARG A 232 10.06 -20.26 13.48
N GLN A 233 10.75 -21.07 12.66
CA GLN A 233 12.20 -21.07 12.59
C GLN A 233 12.72 -19.72 12.09
N ALA A 234 12.07 -19.15 11.05
CA ALA A 234 12.39 -17.81 10.58
C ALA A 234 12.18 -16.75 11.67
N ILE A 235 11.09 -16.79 12.45
CA ILE A 235 10.87 -15.85 13.57
C ILE A 235 12.00 -15.99 14.60
N ILE A 236 12.32 -17.22 15.02
CA ILE A 236 13.41 -17.45 15.98
C ILE A 236 14.74 -16.94 15.43
N ALA A 237 15.03 -17.16 14.14
CA ALA A 237 16.26 -16.72 13.51
C ALA A 237 16.36 -15.18 13.40
N ASN A 238 15.26 -14.51 13.04
CA ASN A 238 15.24 -13.05 12.87
C ASN A 238 15.27 -12.27 14.20
N PHE A 239 14.72 -12.84 15.27
CA PHE A 239 14.63 -12.20 16.59
C PHE A 239 15.60 -12.78 17.64
N GLY A 240 16.29 -13.88 17.33
CA GLY A 240 17.35 -14.47 18.16
C GLY A 240 18.73 -13.86 17.89
N GLN A 241 19.73 -14.24 18.71
CA GLN A 241 21.13 -13.91 18.46
C GLN A 241 21.69 -14.78 17.33
N THR A 242 21.42 -14.40 16.09
CA THR A 242 21.97 -15.06 14.90
C THR A 242 22.91 -14.12 14.13
N ALA A 243 23.62 -14.66 13.13
CA ALA A 243 24.62 -13.92 12.35
C ALA A 243 24.06 -12.70 11.58
N ASN A 244 22.74 -12.65 11.33
CA ASN A 244 22.06 -11.57 10.61
C ASN A 244 20.79 -11.13 11.36
N PRO A 245 20.93 -10.39 12.48
CA PRO A 245 19.77 -9.97 13.26
C PRO A 245 18.91 -8.98 12.45
N SER A 246 17.59 -9.04 12.59
CA SER A 246 16.69 -8.04 11.96
C SER A 246 16.64 -6.71 12.72
N PHE A 247 17.14 -6.69 13.97
CA PHE A 247 17.18 -5.52 14.83
C PHE A 247 18.59 -5.30 15.36
N GLY A 248 19.02 -4.04 15.42
CA GLY A 248 20.35 -3.68 15.89
C GLY A 248 20.39 -2.28 16.49
N PHE A 249 21.34 -2.07 17.40
CA PHE A 249 21.64 -0.75 17.95
C PHE A 249 22.90 -0.21 17.28
N ASP A 250 22.73 0.81 16.45
CA ASP A 250 23.82 1.55 15.83
C ASP A 250 23.45 3.04 15.76
N ILE A 251 24.26 3.90 16.39
CA ILE A 251 24.02 5.34 16.47
C ILE A 251 23.97 5.96 15.07
N ALA A 252 24.82 5.51 14.13
CA ALA A 252 24.80 6.00 12.76
C ALA A 252 23.46 5.65 12.08
N SER A 253 22.99 4.41 12.26
CA SER A 253 21.67 3.97 11.78
C SER A 253 20.50 4.72 12.43
N ILE A 254 20.58 5.07 13.72
CA ILE A 254 19.58 5.92 14.38
C ILE A 254 19.50 7.29 13.67
N SER A 255 20.64 7.96 13.45
CA SER A 255 20.66 9.28 12.80
C SER A 255 20.09 9.23 11.38
N ARG A 256 20.50 8.22 10.58
CA ARG A 256 19.97 7.99 9.22
C ARG A 256 18.48 7.70 9.25
N ARG A 257 17.99 6.96 10.24
CA ARG A 257 16.56 6.70 10.41
C ARG A 257 15.78 7.96 10.73
N LEU A 258 16.25 8.79 11.66
CA LEU A 258 15.58 10.03 12.02
C LEU A 258 15.49 10.99 10.83
N ILE A 259 16.54 11.07 10.01
CA ILE A 259 16.54 11.82 8.75
C ILE A 259 15.49 11.23 7.79
N LEU A 260 15.47 9.91 7.60
CA LEU A 260 14.47 9.25 6.74
C LEU A 260 13.03 9.50 7.22
N TYR A 261 12.78 9.46 8.54
CA TYR A 261 11.47 9.74 9.11
C TYR A 261 11.04 11.17 8.83
N GLN A 262 11.95 12.10 9.08
CA GLN A 262 11.75 13.51 8.80
C GLN A 262 11.44 13.72 7.32
N ASP A 263 12.27 13.19 6.42
CA ASP A 263 12.10 13.37 4.98
C ASP A 263 10.82 12.72 4.47
N THR A 264 10.46 11.55 4.98
CA THR A 264 9.21 10.86 4.59
C THR A 264 7.98 11.63 5.05
N LEU A 265 7.95 12.06 6.32
CA LEU A 265 6.80 12.80 6.87
C LEU A 265 6.72 14.23 6.26
N ALA A 266 7.86 14.85 5.97
CA ALA A 266 7.95 16.10 5.23
C ALA A 266 7.42 15.93 3.81
N TYR A 267 7.83 14.87 3.11
CA TYR A 267 7.40 14.59 1.75
C TYR A 267 5.89 14.36 1.64
N ILE A 268 5.27 13.72 2.65
CA ILE A 268 3.81 13.53 2.66
C ILE A 268 3.06 14.85 2.82
N LEU A 269 3.61 15.79 3.60
CA LEU A 269 2.98 17.08 3.87
C LEU A 269 3.27 18.08 2.75
N ALA A 270 4.54 18.29 2.43
CA ALA A 270 5.00 19.29 1.47
C ALA A 270 6.20 18.75 0.66
N PRO A 271 5.93 17.96 -0.41
CA PRO A 271 6.97 17.45 -1.31
C PRO A 271 7.95 18.55 -1.76
N TYR A 272 9.24 18.21 -1.83
CA TYR A 272 10.33 19.10 -2.25
C TYR A 272 10.54 20.38 -1.43
N THR A 273 9.87 20.52 -0.28
CA THR A 273 9.97 21.71 0.60
C THR A 273 10.15 21.32 2.08
N PRO A 274 11.21 20.56 2.44
CA PRO A 274 11.38 20.03 3.80
C PRO A 274 11.49 21.12 4.88
N GLY A 275 11.90 22.34 4.53
CA GLY A 275 11.92 23.50 5.45
C GLY A 275 10.58 23.77 6.16
N LEU A 276 9.47 23.55 5.46
CA LEU A 276 8.12 23.76 5.99
C LEU A 276 7.68 22.68 6.99
N PHE A 277 8.24 21.47 6.88
CA PHE A 277 8.00 20.41 7.85
C PHE A 277 8.52 20.78 9.24
N TYR A 278 9.72 21.37 9.31
CA TYR A 278 10.29 21.86 10.57
C TYR A 278 9.42 22.95 11.19
N LEU A 279 8.88 23.86 10.38
CA LEU A 279 7.93 24.86 10.84
C LEU A 279 6.69 24.18 11.44
N VAL A 280 6.08 23.23 10.75
CA VAL A 280 4.89 22.50 11.25
C VAL A 280 5.18 21.73 12.55
N ILE A 281 6.36 21.10 12.69
CA ILE A 281 6.78 20.41 13.92
C ILE A 281 6.98 21.39 15.08
N LEU A 282 7.69 22.50 14.85
CA LEU A 282 7.93 23.51 15.90
C LEU A 282 6.61 24.07 16.44
N LEU A 283 5.61 24.15 15.57
CA LEU A 283 4.26 24.58 15.87
C LEU A 283 3.37 23.49 16.49
N PHE A 284 3.78 22.22 16.43
CA PHE A 284 3.11 21.14 17.13
C PHE A 284 3.36 21.18 18.65
N LEU A 285 4.54 21.67 19.06
CA LEU A 285 4.99 21.63 20.45
C LEU A 285 4.00 22.31 21.44
N PRO A 286 3.45 23.51 21.19
CA PRO A 286 2.52 24.18 22.11
C PRO A 286 1.25 23.37 22.43
N LEU A 287 0.78 22.49 21.55
CA LEU A 287 -0.42 21.69 21.78
C LEU A 287 -0.20 20.58 22.81
N LEU A 288 1.04 20.09 22.89
CA LEU A 288 1.47 19.20 23.95
C LEU A 288 1.49 19.91 25.31
N TRP A 289 1.30 21.24 25.39
CA TRP A 289 1.19 22.00 26.65
C TRP A 289 -0.24 22.24 27.13
N LEU A 290 -1.24 22.07 26.25
CA LEU A 290 -2.64 22.34 26.58
C LEU A 290 -3.28 21.16 27.32
N ARG A 291 -3.50 21.32 28.63
CA ARG A 291 -4.09 20.29 29.52
C ARG A 291 -5.41 19.71 29.01
N SER A 292 -6.25 20.51 28.37
CA SER A 292 -7.55 20.09 27.83
C SER A 292 -7.43 19.11 26.66
N ILE A 293 -6.39 19.25 25.84
CA ILE A 293 -6.16 18.47 24.61
C ILE A 293 -5.33 17.21 24.91
N ARG A 294 -4.36 17.29 25.83
CA ARG A 294 -3.46 16.17 26.23
C ARG A 294 -4.18 14.83 26.46
N ARG A 295 -5.33 14.86 27.14
CA ARG A 295 -6.07 13.62 27.51
C ARG A 295 -6.71 12.91 26.32
N HIS A 296 -6.93 13.60 25.20
CA HIS A 296 -7.51 13.05 23.98
C HIS A 296 -6.42 12.62 22.99
N LEU A 297 -5.24 13.22 23.07
CA LEU A 297 -4.10 12.93 22.20
C LEU A 297 -3.31 11.68 22.55
N LEU A 298 -3.45 11.15 23.78
CA LEU A 298 -2.61 10.04 24.25
C LEU A 298 -2.62 8.82 23.29
N ILE A 299 -3.81 8.39 22.83
CA ILE A 299 -3.90 7.25 21.89
C ILE A 299 -3.16 7.55 20.59
N PRO A 300 -3.55 8.55 19.78
CA PRO A 300 -2.87 8.80 18.52
C PRO A 300 -1.38 9.10 18.70
N LEU A 301 -0.94 9.78 19.77
CA LEU A 301 0.49 9.98 20.03
C LEU A 301 1.23 8.67 20.31
N VAL A 302 0.68 7.78 21.14
CA VAL A 302 1.32 6.49 21.43
C VAL A 302 1.41 5.64 20.18
N PHE A 303 0.34 5.58 19.38
CA PHE A 303 0.33 4.81 18.13
C PHE A 303 1.16 5.45 17.02
N PHE A 304 1.47 6.74 17.13
CA PHE A 304 2.42 7.42 16.25
C PHE A 304 3.88 7.16 16.69
N LEU A 305 4.18 7.33 17.98
CA LEU A 305 5.55 7.32 18.51
C LEU A 305 6.11 5.90 18.71
N VAL A 306 5.29 4.93 19.13
CA VAL A 306 5.79 3.58 19.43
C VAL A 306 6.34 2.88 18.17
N PRO A 307 5.62 2.84 17.02
CA PRO A 307 6.19 2.26 15.81
C PRO A 307 7.46 2.98 15.35
N LEU A 308 7.50 4.31 15.39
CA LEU A 308 8.70 5.09 15.02
C LEU A 308 9.89 4.76 15.92
N LEU A 309 9.66 4.68 17.23
CA LEU A 309 10.71 4.33 18.18
C LEU A 309 11.29 2.95 17.90
N VAL A 310 10.44 1.95 17.65
CA VAL A 310 10.93 0.58 17.45
C VAL A 310 11.53 0.38 16.06
N LEU A 311 10.94 0.95 15.02
CA LEU A 311 11.49 0.92 13.66
C LEU A 311 12.84 1.65 13.56
N THR A 312 13.22 2.43 14.58
CA THR A 312 14.57 3.01 14.68
C THR A 312 15.65 1.95 14.79
N PHE A 313 15.32 0.81 15.40
CA PHE A 313 16.24 -0.31 15.57
C PHE A 313 16.04 -1.40 14.52
N TYR A 314 15.06 -1.28 13.63
CA TYR A 314 14.84 -2.25 12.54
C TYR A 314 15.87 -2.05 11.44
N ILE A 315 16.63 -3.09 11.07
CA ILE A 315 17.69 -3.02 10.05
C ILE A 315 17.10 -2.93 8.64
N GLY A 316 15.95 -3.57 8.40
CA GLY A 316 15.30 -3.59 7.10
C GLY A 316 15.65 -4.84 6.28
N ASN A 317 15.14 -4.89 5.04
CA ASN A 317 15.32 -6.02 4.14
C ASN A 317 16.73 -5.99 3.52
N SER A 318 17.59 -6.91 3.92
CA SER A 318 19.01 -6.96 3.52
C SER A 318 19.76 -5.64 3.78
N GLY A 319 19.47 -4.99 4.92
CA GLY A 319 20.04 -3.68 5.28
C GLY A 319 19.33 -2.47 4.67
N ASN A 320 18.35 -2.67 3.78
CA ASN A 320 17.57 -1.59 3.18
C ASN A 320 16.29 -1.32 3.96
N PHE A 321 16.11 -0.08 4.39
CA PHE A 321 14.87 0.37 4.99
C PHE A 321 14.13 1.28 4.03
N TYR A 322 12.90 0.91 3.72
CA TYR A 322 12.06 1.65 2.80
C TYR A 322 11.08 2.55 3.55
N SER A 323 10.81 3.73 2.97
CA SER A 323 9.87 4.71 3.54
C SER A 323 8.46 4.17 3.71
N TYR A 324 8.04 3.19 2.89
CA TYR A 324 6.71 2.58 2.98
C TYR A 324 6.48 1.81 4.30
N TYR A 325 7.52 1.44 5.06
CA TYR A 325 7.35 0.87 6.41
C TYR A 325 6.67 1.84 7.39
N LEU A 326 6.63 3.13 7.06
CA LEU A 326 5.95 4.16 7.85
C LEU A 326 4.47 4.33 7.49
N ILE A 327 3.93 3.54 6.57
CA ILE A 327 2.56 3.74 6.08
C ILE A 327 1.49 3.69 7.17
N THR A 328 1.72 2.92 8.24
CA THR A 328 0.80 2.85 9.38
C THR A 328 0.72 4.16 10.16
N VAL A 329 1.78 4.98 10.17
CA VAL A 329 1.81 6.23 10.93
C VAL A 329 1.32 7.44 10.14
N PHE A 330 1.24 7.35 8.81
CA PHE A 330 0.80 8.45 7.93
C PHE A 330 -0.59 9.02 8.27
N PRO A 331 -1.66 8.21 8.41
CA PRO A 331 -2.97 8.74 8.79
C PRO A 331 -2.95 9.38 10.18
N ILE A 332 -2.19 8.81 11.11
CA ILE A 332 -2.08 9.30 12.49
C ILE A 332 -1.40 10.66 12.51
N PHE A 333 -0.29 10.79 11.78
CA PHE A 333 0.47 12.02 11.62
C PHE A 333 -0.44 13.15 11.09
N LEU A 334 -1.15 12.92 9.98
CA LEU A 334 -1.99 13.97 9.38
C LEU A 334 -3.24 14.29 10.21
N ILE A 335 -3.78 13.34 10.99
CA ILE A 335 -4.81 13.63 12.01
C ILE A 335 -4.28 14.59 13.08
N LEU A 336 -3.05 14.36 13.57
CA LEU A 336 -2.41 15.21 14.57
C LEU A 336 -2.11 16.61 14.00
N ILE A 337 -1.65 16.70 12.75
CA ILE A 337 -1.47 17.98 12.06
C ILE A 337 -2.80 18.72 11.89
N ALA A 338 -3.86 18.04 11.46
CA ALA A 338 -5.17 18.68 11.29
C ALA A 338 -5.75 19.24 12.61
N GLY A 339 -5.58 18.50 13.72
CA GLY A 339 -5.95 18.99 15.05
C GLY A 339 -5.17 20.25 15.45
N THR A 340 -3.89 20.31 15.08
CA THR A 340 -3.01 21.47 15.29
C THR A 340 -3.48 22.68 14.52
N LEU A 341 -3.70 22.52 13.22
CA LEU A 341 -4.17 23.60 12.35
C LEU A 341 -5.53 24.12 12.82
N HIS A 342 -6.44 23.25 13.25
CA HIS A 342 -7.72 23.67 13.80
C HIS A 342 -7.57 24.55 15.04
N TYR A 343 -6.70 24.19 15.98
CA TYR A 343 -6.45 25.03 17.16
C TYR A 343 -5.90 26.41 16.76
N TYR A 344 -5.01 26.45 15.77
CA TYR A 344 -4.42 27.70 15.29
C TYR A 344 -5.45 28.60 14.63
N PHE A 345 -6.44 28.04 13.93
CA PHE A 345 -7.57 28.80 13.41
C PHE A 345 -8.45 29.45 14.48
N GLN A 346 -8.40 28.97 15.74
CA GLN A 346 -9.14 29.61 16.84
C GLN A 346 -8.41 30.84 17.41
N ASP A 347 -7.13 31.02 17.09
CA ASP A 347 -6.33 32.16 17.54
C ASP A 347 -6.05 33.11 16.37
N ARG A 348 -6.46 34.37 16.48
CA ARG A 348 -6.31 35.37 15.41
C ARG A 348 -4.86 35.60 14.97
N PHE A 349 -3.87 35.38 15.83
CA PHE A 349 -2.46 35.57 15.52
C PHE A 349 -1.84 34.32 14.89
N LEU A 350 -2.34 33.12 15.23
CA LEU A 350 -1.86 31.86 14.67
C LEU A 350 -2.64 31.41 13.42
N ALA A 351 -3.83 31.94 13.18
CA ALA A 351 -4.65 31.61 12.03
C ALA A 351 -3.93 31.83 10.68
N PRO A 352 -3.18 32.94 10.45
CA PRO A 352 -2.42 33.12 9.20
C PRO A 352 -1.44 31.98 8.92
N LEU A 353 -0.83 31.43 9.97
CA LEU A 353 0.13 30.34 9.85
C LEU A 353 -0.55 29.02 9.47
N ALA A 354 -1.72 28.73 10.03
CA ALA A 354 -2.52 27.58 9.60
C ALA A 354 -2.93 27.70 8.12
N ILE A 355 -3.30 28.90 7.67
CA ILE A 355 -3.58 29.18 6.26
C ILE A 355 -2.35 28.93 5.40
N ILE A 356 -1.19 29.47 5.78
CA ILE A 356 0.08 29.26 5.06
C ILE A 356 0.38 27.77 4.89
N VAL A 357 0.25 26.97 5.94
CA VAL A 357 0.49 25.52 5.86
C VAL A 357 -0.46 24.83 4.87
N LEU A 358 -1.76 25.14 4.91
CA LEU A 358 -2.73 24.55 3.97
C LEU A 358 -2.50 25.01 2.52
N VAL A 359 -2.14 26.28 2.34
CA VAL A 359 -1.84 26.87 1.04
C VAL A 359 -0.59 26.23 0.45
N VAL A 360 0.49 26.14 1.23
CA VAL A 360 1.72 25.43 0.84
C VAL A 360 1.42 23.98 0.50
N PHE A 361 0.70 23.25 1.36
CA PHE A 361 0.31 21.86 1.11
C PHE A 361 -0.39 21.73 -0.26
N GLY A 362 -1.34 22.63 -0.55
CA GLY A 362 -2.04 22.68 -1.84
C GLY A 362 -1.09 22.97 -3.00
N PHE A 363 -0.23 23.97 -2.88
CA PHE A 363 0.74 24.37 -3.90
C PHE A 363 1.80 23.31 -4.19
N THR A 364 2.17 22.47 -3.21
CA THR A 364 3.18 21.42 -3.43
C THR A 364 2.56 20.12 -3.93
N ASN A 365 1.39 19.73 -3.42
CA ASN A 365 0.81 18.41 -3.74
C ASN A 365 -0.09 18.44 -4.99
N LEU A 366 -0.94 19.47 -5.16
CA LEU A 366 -1.91 19.49 -6.26
C LEU A 366 -1.24 19.55 -7.64
N PRO A 367 -0.12 20.26 -7.87
CA PRO A 367 0.58 20.20 -9.15
C PRO A 367 1.16 18.81 -9.43
N ILE A 368 1.71 18.11 -8.44
CA ILE A 368 2.22 16.74 -8.62
C ILE A 368 1.09 15.80 -9.02
N LEU A 369 -0.05 15.89 -8.33
CA LEU A 369 -1.25 15.12 -8.67
C LEU A 369 -1.74 15.46 -10.08
N LYS A 370 -1.86 16.75 -10.41
CA LYS A 370 -2.27 17.20 -11.75
C LYS A 370 -1.32 16.66 -12.81
N ASN A 371 0.00 16.74 -12.59
CA ASN A 371 0.99 16.27 -13.54
C ASN A 371 0.85 14.76 -13.73
N PHE A 372 0.80 13.98 -12.64
CA PHE A 372 0.59 12.53 -12.69
C PHE A 372 -0.67 12.15 -13.47
N LEU A 373 -1.81 12.80 -13.20
CA LEU A 373 -3.08 12.51 -13.89
C LEU A 373 -3.09 12.93 -15.37
N ASN A 374 -2.23 13.87 -15.77
CA ASN A 374 -2.08 14.32 -17.16
C ASN A 374 -0.85 13.70 -17.86
N THR A 375 -0.08 12.84 -17.18
CA THR A 375 1.09 12.20 -17.76
C THR A 375 0.68 11.35 -18.97
N GLY A 376 1.42 11.51 -20.07
CA GLY A 376 1.29 10.64 -21.24
C GLY A 376 1.81 9.24 -20.93
N ILE A 377 1.17 8.22 -21.50
CA ILE A 377 1.54 6.81 -21.29
C ILE A 377 2.68 6.32 -22.19
N ASN A 378 3.07 7.11 -23.20
CA ASN A 378 4.04 6.68 -24.23
C ASN A 378 5.44 7.27 -24.01
N GLY A 379 5.79 7.64 -22.78
CA GLY A 379 7.18 8.00 -22.44
C GLY A 379 8.11 6.79 -22.60
N PRO A 380 9.39 6.99 -22.97
CA PRO A 380 10.30 5.88 -23.27
C PRO A 380 10.56 4.94 -22.09
N ASN A 381 10.35 5.42 -20.86
CA ASN A 381 10.49 4.64 -19.62
C ASN A 381 9.13 4.31 -18.96
N SER A 382 8.03 4.55 -19.66
CA SER A 382 6.68 4.36 -19.11
C SER A 382 6.26 2.90 -19.28
N ILE A 383 6.13 2.19 -18.16
CA ILE A 383 5.57 0.84 -18.13
C ILE A 383 4.28 0.90 -17.33
N THR A 384 3.16 0.92 -18.04
CA THR A 384 1.80 0.93 -17.49
C THR A 384 1.00 -0.24 -18.05
N ILE A 385 -0.13 -0.56 -17.41
CA ILE A 385 -1.01 -1.62 -17.92
C ILE A 385 -1.44 -1.34 -19.36
N LYS A 386 -1.64 -0.08 -19.76
CA LYS A 386 -2.01 0.24 -21.15
C LYS A 386 -0.89 -0.08 -22.13
N ASN A 387 0.36 0.19 -21.76
CA ASN A 387 1.51 -0.16 -22.59
C ASN A 387 1.60 -1.68 -22.81
N GLN A 388 1.37 -2.45 -21.73
CA GLN A 388 1.36 -3.90 -21.77
C GLN A 388 0.21 -4.44 -22.63
N LEU A 389 -1.00 -3.90 -22.45
CA LEU A 389 -2.18 -4.32 -23.24
C LEU A 389 -2.06 -3.96 -24.72
N ASP A 390 -1.47 -2.81 -25.06
CA ASP A 390 -1.20 -2.42 -26.45
C ASP A 390 -0.19 -3.34 -27.12
N SER A 391 0.82 -3.77 -26.37
CA SER A 391 1.83 -4.73 -26.82
C SER A 391 1.18 -6.09 -27.11
N LEU A 392 0.29 -6.57 -26.24
CA LEU A 392 -0.49 -7.79 -26.48
C LEU A 392 -1.41 -7.63 -27.70
N ASP A 393 -2.14 -6.52 -27.80
CA ASP A 393 -3.01 -6.24 -28.95
C ASP A 393 -2.24 -6.28 -30.26
N TRP A 394 -1.01 -5.73 -30.29
CA TRP A 394 -0.15 -5.80 -31.46
C TRP A 394 0.23 -7.24 -31.83
N ILE A 395 0.70 -8.05 -30.86
CA ILE A 395 1.05 -9.46 -31.08
C ILE A 395 -0.14 -10.24 -31.66
N TYR A 396 -1.30 -10.13 -31.01
CA TYR A 396 -2.48 -10.87 -31.43
C TYR A 396 -2.98 -10.44 -32.81
N ASN A 397 -3.01 -9.14 -33.11
CA ASN A 397 -3.37 -8.62 -34.42
C ASN A 397 -2.40 -9.10 -35.51
N GLN A 398 -1.10 -9.12 -35.22
CA GLN A 398 -0.07 -9.57 -36.15
C GLN A 398 -0.13 -11.09 -36.40
N SER A 399 -0.47 -11.87 -35.37
CA SER A 399 -0.59 -13.33 -35.48
C SER A 399 -1.79 -13.80 -36.32
N LYS A 400 -2.82 -12.96 -36.48
CA LYS A 400 -4.03 -13.27 -37.29
C LYS A 400 -4.68 -14.62 -36.93
N GLY A 401 -4.71 -14.98 -35.65
CA GLY A 401 -5.29 -16.24 -35.18
C GLY A 401 -4.38 -17.47 -35.31
N GLN A 402 -3.16 -17.32 -35.84
CA GLN A 402 -2.19 -18.41 -35.94
C GLN A 402 -1.52 -18.66 -34.57
N PRO A 403 -1.15 -19.91 -34.26
CA PRO A 403 -0.31 -20.22 -33.11
C PRO A 403 1.03 -19.49 -33.17
N PHE A 404 1.52 -19.02 -32.02
CA PHE A 404 2.79 -18.31 -31.91
C PHE A 404 3.48 -18.60 -30.57
N ASN A 405 4.81 -18.46 -30.52
CA ASN A 405 5.55 -18.37 -29.26
C ASN A 405 5.85 -16.91 -28.92
N VAL A 406 6.05 -16.64 -27.63
CA VAL A 406 6.50 -15.34 -27.14
C VAL A 406 7.60 -15.54 -26.10
N ASP A 407 8.75 -14.89 -26.32
CA ASP A 407 9.83 -14.80 -25.36
C ASP A 407 9.78 -13.43 -24.69
N ILE A 408 9.81 -13.42 -23.36
CA ILE A 408 9.55 -12.21 -22.57
C ILE A 408 10.75 -11.84 -21.71
N TYR A 409 11.19 -10.58 -21.81
CA TYR A 409 12.16 -10.00 -20.89
C TYR A 409 11.52 -8.93 -20.00
N VAL A 410 11.73 -9.06 -18.70
CA VAL A 410 11.41 -8.04 -17.70
C VAL A 410 12.57 -7.90 -16.72
N PRO A 411 12.80 -6.71 -16.11
CA PRO A 411 13.87 -6.53 -15.12
C PRO A 411 13.82 -7.52 -13.93
N PRO A 412 12.65 -7.97 -13.45
CA PRO A 412 12.55 -9.01 -12.42
C PRO A 412 12.81 -10.45 -12.88
N VAL A 413 13.20 -10.68 -14.14
CA VAL A 413 13.36 -11.99 -14.82
C VAL A 413 12.05 -12.75 -15.05
N ILE A 414 11.19 -12.88 -14.03
CA ILE A 414 9.97 -13.67 -14.15
C ILE A 414 8.82 -12.77 -14.64
N PRO A 415 8.21 -13.06 -15.81
CA PRO A 415 7.25 -12.18 -16.46
C PRO A 415 5.81 -12.35 -15.95
N TYR A 416 5.60 -12.49 -14.63
CA TYR A 416 4.26 -12.75 -14.07
C TYR A 416 3.18 -11.77 -14.50
N SER A 417 3.55 -10.50 -14.75
CA SER A 417 2.63 -9.50 -15.32
C SER A 417 2.09 -9.96 -16.67
N TYR A 418 2.96 -10.32 -17.61
CA TYR A 418 2.58 -10.75 -18.96
C TYR A 418 1.95 -12.14 -18.97
N ASP A 419 2.45 -13.09 -18.17
CA ASP A 419 1.83 -14.42 -18.01
C ASP A 419 0.36 -14.29 -17.65
N TYR A 420 0.06 -13.41 -16.67
CA TYR A 420 -1.30 -13.11 -16.29
C TYR A 420 -2.09 -12.44 -17.42
N LEU A 421 -1.51 -11.44 -18.09
CA LEU A 421 -2.20 -10.69 -19.14
C LEU A 421 -2.51 -11.56 -20.36
N PHE A 422 -1.62 -12.47 -20.79
CA PHE A 422 -1.93 -13.42 -21.86
C PHE A 422 -3.06 -14.37 -21.46
N ARG A 423 -3.00 -14.92 -20.24
CA ARG A 423 -4.02 -15.83 -19.72
C ARG A 423 -5.39 -15.17 -19.51
N TRP A 424 -5.41 -13.90 -19.09
CA TRP A 424 -6.65 -13.16 -18.85
C TRP A 424 -7.10 -12.38 -20.08
N TYR A 425 -6.35 -11.35 -20.48
CA TYR A 425 -6.74 -10.43 -21.54
C TYR A 425 -6.66 -11.10 -22.91
N GLY A 426 -5.57 -11.81 -23.19
CA GLY A 426 -5.38 -12.56 -24.44
C GLY A 426 -6.49 -13.57 -24.68
N GLN A 427 -6.72 -14.48 -23.72
CA GLN A 427 -7.79 -15.46 -23.79
C GLN A 427 -9.19 -14.82 -23.88
N LYS A 428 -9.46 -13.76 -23.11
CA LYS A 428 -10.80 -13.13 -23.06
C LYS A 428 -11.12 -12.35 -24.34
N LYS A 429 -10.14 -11.64 -24.91
CA LYS A 429 -10.34 -10.77 -26.08
C LYS A 429 -10.16 -11.51 -27.40
N PHE A 430 -9.17 -12.41 -27.49
CA PHE A 430 -8.79 -13.07 -28.75
C PHE A 430 -9.12 -14.57 -28.79
N GLY A 431 -9.37 -15.21 -27.64
CA GLY A 431 -9.86 -16.59 -27.57
C GLY A 431 -8.79 -17.68 -27.55
N TYR A 432 -7.50 -17.33 -27.60
CA TYR A 432 -6.38 -18.29 -27.58
C TYR A 432 -5.15 -17.71 -26.85
N GLN A 433 -4.23 -18.60 -26.47
CA GLN A 433 -3.00 -18.28 -25.75
C GLN A 433 -1.76 -18.55 -26.64
N PRO A 434 -0.60 -17.98 -26.28
CA PRO A 434 0.68 -18.41 -26.86
C PRO A 434 0.86 -19.92 -26.73
N SER A 435 1.55 -20.53 -27.69
CA SER A 435 1.85 -21.96 -27.70
C SER A 435 3.11 -22.25 -26.88
N ASP A 436 3.10 -23.39 -26.19
CA ASP A 436 4.30 -23.96 -25.54
C ASP A 436 5.16 -24.75 -26.54
N ASP A 437 4.57 -25.21 -27.65
CA ASP A 437 5.27 -25.94 -28.71
C ASP A 437 5.96 -24.98 -29.68
N PRO A 438 7.14 -25.30 -30.23
CA PRO A 438 7.81 -24.45 -31.22
C PRO A 438 6.93 -24.13 -32.44
N GLN A 439 6.75 -22.85 -32.70
CA GLN A 439 5.96 -22.28 -33.79
C GLN A 439 6.85 -21.56 -34.80
N SER A 440 6.30 -21.35 -35.99
CA SER A 440 6.94 -20.55 -37.03
C SER A 440 6.88 -19.04 -36.73
N LEU A 441 5.86 -18.60 -35.98
CA LEU A 441 5.70 -17.22 -35.53
C LEU A 441 6.28 -17.06 -34.13
N THR A 442 7.33 -16.25 -33.99
CA THR A 442 7.98 -15.96 -32.72
C THR A 442 7.99 -14.45 -32.47
N TYR A 443 7.60 -14.07 -31.25
CA TYR A 443 7.62 -12.68 -30.79
C TYR A 443 8.59 -12.51 -29.64
N LEU A 444 9.36 -11.42 -29.63
CA LEU A 444 10.06 -10.96 -28.44
C LEU A 444 9.24 -9.82 -27.82
N LEU A 445 8.98 -9.89 -26.53
CA LEU A 445 8.38 -8.81 -25.76
C LEU A 445 9.33 -8.41 -24.65
N PHE A 446 9.71 -7.14 -24.57
CA PHE A 446 10.63 -6.70 -23.53
C PHE A 446 10.33 -5.30 -22.99
N GLU A 447 10.52 -5.16 -21.69
CA GLU A 447 10.53 -3.88 -21.00
C GLU A 447 11.90 -3.21 -21.12
N VAL A 448 11.91 -1.89 -21.21
CA VAL A 448 13.11 -1.06 -21.27
C VAL A 448 13.99 -1.28 -20.03
N ASP A 449 15.26 -1.59 -20.28
CA ASP A 449 16.27 -1.85 -19.25
C ASP A 449 17.68 -1.49 -19.79
N PRO A 450 17.94 -0.18 -20.02
CA PRO A 450 18.99 0.30 -20.93
C PRO A 450 20.43 0.07 -20.46
N ASP A 451 20.62 -0.30 -19.19
CA ASP A 451 21.94 -0.49 -18.57
C ASP A 451 22.17 -1.95 -18.11
N SER A 452 21.32 -2.89 -18.56
CA SER A 452 21.34 -4.27 -18.08
C SER A 452 22.15 -5.16 -19.01
N GLU A 453 23.29 -5.64 -18.52
CA GLU A 453 24.08 -6.69 -19.19
C GLU A 453 23.23 -7.93 -19.48
N ARG A 454 22.29 -8.25 -18.56
CA ARG A 454 21.37 -9.37 -18.73
C ARG A 454 20.38 -9.14 -19.88
N PHE A 455 19.90 -7.91 -20.06
CA PHE A 455 19.06 -7.59 -21.22
C PHE A 455 19.84 -7.84 -22.52
N HIS A 456 21.08 -7.33 -22.62
CA HIS A 456 21.92 -7.55 -23.79
C HIS A 456 22.20 -9.03 -24.04
N GLN A 457 22.59 -9.79 -23.01
CA GLN A 457 22.80 -11.24 -23.14
C GLN A 457 21.54 -11.99 -23.61
N TRP A 458 20.36 -11.63 -23.07
CA TRP A 458 19.09 -12.21 -23.51
C TRP A 458 18.77 -11.82 -24.95
N TYR A 459 18.85 -10.54 -25.30
CA TYR A 459 18.50 -10.03 -26.62
C TYR A 459 19.44 -10.54 -27.72
N ASP A 460 20.74 -10.60 -27.44
CA ASP A 460 21.78 -11.08 -28.35
C ASP A 460 21.71 -12.61 -28.55
N SER A 461 21.04 -13.34 -27.65
CA SER A 461 20.80 -14.78 -27.85
C SER A 461 19.89 -15.07 -29.05
N PHE A 462 19.15 -14.07 -29.53
CA PHE A 462 18.28 -14.17 -30.70
C PHE A 462 19.01 -13.67 -31.96
N ASN A 463 19.51 -14.62 -32.76
CA ASN A 463 20.35 -14.35 -33.95
C ASN A 463 19.61 -13.79 -35.19
N THR A 464 18.31 -13.48 -35.09
CA THR A 464 17.48 -13.03 -36.22
C THR A 464 17.11 -11.56 -36.08
N GLN A 465 17.18 -10.80 -37.18
CA GLN A 465 16.74 -9.40 -37.20
C GLN A 465 15.20 -9.32 -37.11
N PRO A 466 14.64 -8.28 -36.46
CA PRO A 466 13.21 -8.07 -36.40
C PRO A 466 12.62 -7.79 -37.79
N ILE A 467 11.55 -8.49 -38.13
CA ILE A 467 10.75 -8.27 -39.35
C ILE A 467 9.84 -7.06 -39.16
N ALA A 468 9.28 -6.91 -37.96
CA ALA A 468 8.46 -5.78 -37.58
C ALA A 468 8.65 -5.50 -36.10
N THR A 469 8.61 -4.21 -35.73
CA THR A 469 8.76 -3.75 -34.35
C THR A 469 7.64 -2.77 -34.03
N ALA A 470 7.11 -2.87 -32.82
CA ALA A 470 6.22 -1.88 -32.25
C ALA A 470 6.63 -1.57 -30.82
N SER A 471 6.42 -0.31 -30.41
CA SER A 471 6.69 0.11 -29.04
C SER A 471 5.49 0.87 -28.50
N SER A 472 5.13 0.59 -27.24
CA SER A 472 4.18 1.37 -26.46
C SER A 472 4.84 1.77 -25.16
N GLY A 473 5.18 3.05 -25.03
CA GLY A 473 5.99 3.54 -23.91
C GLY A 473 7.34 2.82 -23.83
N GLY A 474 7.65 2.26 -22.66
CA GLY A 474 8.84 1.47 -22.40
C GLY A 474 8.66 -0.04 -22.62
N VAL A 475 7.65 -0.47 -23.36
CA VAL A 475 7.46 -1.88 -23.77
C VAL A 475 7.64 -1.97 -25.28
N THR A 476 8.51 -2.87 -25.72
CA THR A 476 8.77 -3.13 -27.14
C THR A 476 8.41 -4.57 -27.47
N VAL A 477 7.81 -4.75 -28.65
CA VAL A 477 7.53 -6.05 -29.23
C VAL A 477 8.16 -6.14 -30.61
N GLU A 478 8.81 -7.26 -30.87
CA GLU A 478 9.40 -7.60 -32.16
C GLU A 478 8.83 -8.90 -32.69
N PHE A 479 8.49 -8.90 -33.97
CA PHE A 479 8.20 -10.12 -34.72
C PHE A 479 9.47 -10.60 -35.42
N ARG A 480 9.87 -11.85 -35.20
CA ARG A 480 11.08 -12.44 -35.80
C ARG A 480 10.73 -13.71 -36.56
N SER A 481 11.41 -13.96 -37.68
CA SER A 481 11.34 -15.28 -38.35
C SER A 481 12.03 -16.32 -37.49
N GLN A 482 11.42 -17.50 -37.42
CA GLN A 482 11.78 -18.65 -36.60
C GLN A 482 13.26 -18.74 -36.21
N LEU A 483 13.48 -18.84 -34.89
CA LEU A 483 14.77 -19.22 -34.31
C LEU A 483 15.11 -20.63 -34.80
N SER A 484 16.21 -20.78 -35.54
CA SER A 484 16.95 -22.03 -35.50
C SER A 484 17.46 -22.17 -34.07
N THR A 485 16.77 -22.97 -33.25
CA THR A 485 17.28 -23.41 -31.95
C THR A 485 18.67 -24.02 -32.16
N PRO A 486 19.69 -23.70 -31.34
CA PRO A 486 20.88 -24.53 -31.26
C PRO A 486 20.56 -25.96 -30.80
#